data_AF-A0A8C9HAR8-F1
#
_entry.id   AF-A0A8C9HAR8-F1
#
_cell.length_a   1.000
_cell.length_b   1.000
_cell.length_c   1.000
_cell.angle_alpha   90.00
_cell.angle_beta   90.00
_cell.angle_gamma   90.00
#
_symmetry.space_group_name_H-M   'P 1'
#
loop_
_entity.id
_entity.type
_entity.pdbx_description
1 polymer ?
#
loop_
_entity_poly.entity_id
_entity_poly.type
_entity_poly.pdbx_seq_one_letter_code
_entity_poly.pdbx_strand_id
1 'polypeptide(L)'
;PSGTLVRKYYLWLLPQVPKNKALEATKLAIEAGFRHIDSAHLYNNEEQVGLAIRSKIADGTVKREDIFYTSKLWCNSHRPELVRPALERSLKNLQLDYVDLYLIHFPVSVKVGSLCDQIYFTFVVSINIVLVDI
;
A
#
# COMPACT_ATOMS: atom_id res chain seq x y z
N PRO A 1 -16.86 2.63 16.87
CA PRO A 1 -17.58 1.41 16.45
C PRO A 1 -17.69 1.35 14.92
N SER A 2 -16.56 1.13 14.23
CA SER A 2 -16.52 0.93 12.78
C SER A 2 -16.53 -0.58 12.53
N GLY A 3 -17.72 -1.17 12.39
CA GLY A 3 -17.93 -2.62 12.24
C GLY A 3 -17.49 -3.20 10.91
N THR A 4 -16.30 -2.83 10.41
CA THR A 4 -15.77 -3.36 9.15
C THR A 4 -15.15 -4.73 9.38
N LEU A 5 -15.72 -5.75 8.74
CA LEU A 5 -15.26 -7.13 8.83
C LEU A 5 -14.00 -7.32 7.97
N VAL A 6 -12.81 -7.37 8.60
CA VAL A 6 -11.56 -7.65 7.89
C VAL A 6 -11.38 -9.17 7.76
N ARG A 7 -11.41 -9.71 6.53
CA ARG A 7 -11.12 -11.13 6.29
C ARG A 7 -9.63 -11.43 6.48
N LYS A 8 -9.32 -12.54 7.15
CA LYS A 8 -8.03 -12.85 7.83
C LYS A 8 -6.84 -13.21 6.91
N TYR A 9 -6.86 -12.90 5.62
CA TYR A 9 -5.77 -13.21 4.69
C TYR A 9 -5.24 -11.94 4.04
N TYR A 10 -3.95 -11.62 4.27
CA TYR A 10 -3.31 -10.37 3.87
C TYR A 10 -2.23 -10.64 2.82
N LEU A 11 -2.17 -9.82 1.77
CA LEU A 11 -1.00 -9.73 0.90
C LEU A 11 -0.22 -8.46 1.22
N TRP A 12 1.07 -8.60 1.52
CA TRP A 12 2.02 -7.51 1.72
C TRP A 12 2.98 -7.42 0.53
N LEU A 13 3.13 -6.22 -0.05
CA LEU A 13 4.04 -5.99 -1.16
C LEU A 13 5.30 -5.24 -0.71
N LEU A 14 6.46 -5.80 -1.00
CA LEU A 14 7.74 -5.21 -0.59
C LEU A 14 8.28 -4.20 -1.60
N PRO A 15 9.02 -3.16 -1.14
CA PRO A 15 9.64 -2.13 -1.99
C PRO A 15 10.61 -2.67 -3.05
N GLN A 16 11.18 -3.87 -2.84
CA GLN A 16 12.15 -4.50 -3.75
C GLN A 16 11.50 -5.36 -4.84
N VAL A 17 10.17 -5.46 -4.86
CA VAL A 17 9.46 -6.24 -5.88
C VAL A 17 9.49 -5.45 -7.19
N PRO A 18 10.03 -6.00 -8.29
CA PRO A 18 9.93 -5.39 -9.60
C PRO A 18 8.48 -5.00 -9.91
N LYS A 19 8.25 -3.80 -10.45
CA LYS A 19 6.92 -3.25 -10.68
C LYS A 19 5.98 -4.24 -11.39
N ASN A 20 6.46 -4.93 -12.43
CA ASN A 20 5.69 -5.94 -13.14
C ASN A 20 5.29 -7.13 -12.25
N LYS A 21 6.12 -7.55 -11.30
CA LYS A 21 5.78 -8.61 -10.34
C LYS A 21 4.71 -8.15 -9.35
N ALA A 22 4.69 -6.88 -8.94
CA ALA A 22 3.63 -6.38 -8.05
C ALA A 22 2.26 -6.42 -8.73
N LEU A 23 2.18 -6.09 -10.02
CA LEU A 23 0.96 -6.20 -10.82
C LEU A 23 0.44 -7.64 -10.83
N GLU A 24 1.28 -8.59 -11.27
CA GLU A 24 0.88 -9.99 -11.44
C GLU A 24 0.59 -10.67 -10.09
N ALA A 25 1.41 -10.43 -9.06
CA ALA A 25 1.15 -10.96 -7.71
C ALA A 25 -0.18 -10.47 -7.15
N THR A 26 -0.53 -9.20 -7.36
CA THR A 26 -1.81 -8.65 -6.89
C THR A 26 -2.99 -9.29 -7.61
N LYS A 27 -2.91 -9.47 -8.95
CA LYS A 27 -3.96 -10.18 -9.71
C LYS A 27 -4.15 -11.61 -9.22
N LEU A 28 -3.05 -12.36 -9.08
CA LEU A 28 -3.07 -13.74 -8.60
C LEU A 28 -3.65 -13.85 -7.19
N ALA A 29 -3.34 -12.90 -6.29
CA ALA A 29 -3.93 -12.88 -4.97
C ALA A 29 -5.44 -12.64 -5.00
N ILE A 30 -5.92 -11.70 -5.83
CA ILE A 30 -7.37 -11.46 -5.98
C ILE A 30 -8.07 -12.72 -6.52
N GLU A 31 -7.47 -13.38 -7.52
CA GLU A 31 -7.96 -14.66 -8.08
C GLU A 31 -7.97 -15.77 -7.04
N ALA A 32 -6.95 -15.83 -6.17
CA ALA A 32 -6.87 -16.78 -5.06
C ALA A 32 -7.85 -16.46 -3.91
N GLY A 33 -8.64 -15.38 -4.02
CA GLY A 33 -9.66 -15.02 -3.04
C GLY A 33 -9.24 -13.98 -2.00
N PHE A 34 -8.03 -13.42 -2.09
CA PHE A 34 -7.63 -12.31 -1.23
C PHE A 34 -8.49 -11.09 -1.54
N ARG A 35 -8.90 -10.41 -0.47
CA ARG A 35 -9.68 -9.18 -0.53
C ARG A 35 -9.01 -8.03 0.21
N HIS A 36 -8.08 -8.32 1.12
CA HIS A 36 -7.24 -7.32 1.75
C HIS A 36 -5.91 -7.21 1.03
N ILE A 37 -5.64 -6.04 0.46
CA ILE A 37 -4.37 -5.71 -0.18
C ILE A 37 -3.69 -4.59 0.61
N ASP A 38 -2.48 -4.87 1.11
CA ASP A 38 -1.69 -3.89 1.84
C ASP A 38 -0.51 -3.40 0.99
N SER A 39 -0.39 -2.07 0.88
CA SER A 39 0.72 -1.40 0.21
C SER A 39 1.07 -0.12 0.98
N ALA A 40 1.99 0.69 0.45
CA ALA A 40 2.39 1.97 0.99
C ALA A 40 3.05 2.81 -0.10
N HIS A 41 3.00 4.13 0.05
CA HIS A 41 3.72 5.06 -0.83
C HIS A 41 5.21 4.70 -0.99
N LEU A 42 5.85 4.29 0.11
CA LEU A 42 7.26 3.87 0.15
C LEU A 42 7.58 2.75 -0.84
N TYR A 43 6.64 1.84 -1.08
CA TYR A 43 6.90 0.62 -1.85
C TYR A 43 7.00 0.89 -3.35
N ASN A 44 6.68 2.11 -3.78
CA ASN A 44 6.80 2.57 -5.17
C ASN A 44 6.11 1.63 -6.18
N ASN A 45 5.02 1.00 -5.75
CA ASN A 45 4.25 0.02 -6.54
C ASN A 45 2.75 0.31 -6.59
N GLU A 46 2.28 1.41 -5.99
CA GLU A 46 0.86 1.78 -5.93
C GLU A 46 0.20 1.86 -7.32
N GLU A 47 0.94 2.30 -8.34
CA GLU A 47 0.46 2.32 -9.72
C GLU A 47 0.13 0.91 -10.25
N GLN A 48 1.01 -0.06 -9.97
CA GLN A 48 0.86 -1.43 -10.42
C GLN A 48 -0.22 -2.17 -9.63
N VAL A 49 -0.32 -1.90 -8.34
CA VAL A 49 -1.38 -2.43 -7.47
C VAL A 49 -2.74 -1.88 -7.89
N GLY A 50 -2.83 -0.57 -8.12
CA GLY A 50 -4.05 0.07 -8.62
C GLY A 50 -4.45 -0.52 -9.96
N LEU A 51 -3.51 -0.70 -10.89
CA LEU A 51 -3.79 -1.32 -12.18
C LEU A 51 -4.32 -2.75 -12.03
N ALA A 52 -3.76 -3.57 -11.13
CA ALA A 52 -4.27 -4.92 -10.85
C ALA A 52 -5.72 -4.88 -10.35
N ILE A 53 -6.01 -4.04 -9.35
CA ILE A 53 -7.34 -3.89 -8.77
C ILE A 53 -8.34 -3.45 -9.84
N ARG A 54 -8.04 -2.39 -10.60
CA ARG A 54 -8.92 -1.91 -11.67
C ARG A 54 -9.13 -2.96 -12.77
N SER A 55 -8.10 -3.73 -13.12
CA SER A 55 -8.24 -4.84 -14.09
C SER A 55 -9.21 -5.89 -13.59
N LYS A 56 -9.13 -6.27 -12.30
CA LYS A 56 -10.00 -7.26 -11.68
C LYS A 56 -11.42 -6.78 -11.38
N ILE A 57 -11.59 -5.46 -11.33
CA ILE A 57 -12.92 -4.85 -11.34
C ILE A 57 -13.50 -4.88 -12.76
N ALA A 58 -12.71 -4.53 -13.77
CA ALA A 58 -13.15 -4.47 -15.15
C ALA A 58 -13.50 -5.85 -15.74
N ASP A 59 -12.82 -6.91 -15.33
CA ASP A 59 -13.11 -8.28 -15.76
C ASP A 59 -14.25 -8.96 -14.95
N GLY A 60 -14.79 -8.26 -13.94
CA GLY A 60 -15.88 -8.75 -13.11
C GLY A 60 -15.48 -9.74 -12.01
N THR A 61 -14.18 -9.99 -11.78
CA THR A 61 -13.72 -10.90 -10.71
C THR A 61 -14.11 -10.39 -9.32
N VAL A 62 -14.07 -9.07 -9.10
CA VAL A 62 -14.42 -8.40 -7.84
C VAL A 62 -15.10 -7.06 -8.12
N LYS A 63 -15.83 -6.54 -7.15
CA LYS A 63 -16.25 -5.13 -7.13
C LYS A 63 -15.30 -4.30 -6.27
N ARG A 64 -15.35 -2.97 -6.38
CA ARG A 64 -14.48 -2.11 -5.57
C ARG A 64 -14.74 -2.30 -4.08
N GLU A 65 -16.01 -2.46 -3.69
CA GLU A 65 -16.44 -2.71 -2.31
C GLU A 65 -16.02 -4.09 -1.76
N ASP A 66 -15.61 -5.01 -2.62
CA ASP A 66 -15.06 -6.31 -2.18
C ASP A 66 -13.59 -6.19 -1.77
N ILE A 67 -12.90 -5.14 -2.21
CA ILE A 67 -11.47 -4.92 -1.93
C ILE A 67 -11.31 -3.99 -0.73
N PHE A 68 -10.55 -4.44 0.26
CA PHE A 68 -10.04 -3.63 1.34
C PHE A 68 -8.59 -3.25 1.04
N TYR A 69 -8.36 -2.01 0.61
CA TYR A 69 -7.03 -1.52 0.26
C TYR A 69 -6.46 -0.61 1.36
N THR A 70 -5.27 -0.95 1.85
CA THR A 70 -4.50 -0.14 2.80
C THR A 70 -3.34 0.58 2.11
N SER A 71 -3.19 1.88 2.35
CA SER A 71 -1.94 2.62 2.10
C SER A 71 -1.43 3.31 3.38
N LYS A 72 -0.20 3.83 3.34
CA LYS A 72 0.50 4.36 4.51
C LYS A 72 1.18 5.68 4.21
N LEU A 73 0.97 6.65 5.09
CA LEU A 73 1.64 7.95 5.12
C LEU A 73 3.12 7.76 5.49
N TRP A 74 4.02 8.14 4.59
CA TRP A 74 5.46 8.04 4.84
C TRP A 74 5.96 9.10 5.83
N CYS A 75 7.08 8.78 6.49
CA CYS A 75 7.72 9.54 7.55
C CYS A 75 8.02 11.01 7.21
N ASN A 76 8.17 11.33 5.92
CA ASN A 76 8.47 12.69 5.46
C ASN A 76 7.23 13.60 5.34
N SER A 77 6.03 13.07 5.59
CA SER A 77 4.75 13.76 5.38
C SER A 77 3.88 13.81 6.65
N HIS A 78 4.46 13.66 7.83
CA HIS A 78 3.73 13.73 9.11
C HIS A 78 3.24 15.13 9.49
N ARG A 79 3.73 16.19 8.84
CA ARG A 79 3.21 17.53 9.08
C ARG A 79 1.74 17.58 8.63
N PRO A 80 0.79 18.11 9.44
CA PRO A 80 -0.64 18.07 9.14
C PRO A 80 -1.00 18.57 7.74
N GLU A 81 -0.34 19.63 7.27
CA GLU A 81 -0.52 20.22 5.95
C GLU A 81 -0.06 19.34 4.78
N LEU A 82 0.79 18.33 5.03
CA LEU A 82 1.30 17.39 4.03
C LEU A 82 0.53 16.07 3.97
N VAL A 83 -0.27 15.76 4.99
CA VAL A 83 -0.99 14.48 5.09
C VAL A 83 -1.96 14.29 3.92
N ARG A 84 -2.80 15.30 3.66
CA ARG A 84 -3.78 15.24 2.57
C ARG A 84 -3.11 15.17 1.19
N PRO A 85 -2.13 16.04 0.86
CA PRO A 85 -1.37 15.90 -0.38
C PRO A 85 -0.72 14.53 -0.58
N ALA A 86 -0.21 13.90 0.48
CA ALA A 86 0.36 12.56 0.41
C ALA A 86 -0.70 11.48 0.09
N LEU A 87 -1.87 11.55 0.72
CA LEU A 87 -3.00 10.66 0.41
C LEU A 87 -3.49 10.86 -1.02
N GLU A 88 -3.68 12.11 -1.46
CA GLU A 88 -4.11 12.43 -2.83
C GLU A 88 -3.11 11.92 -3.87
N ARG A 89 -1.82 11.96 -3.57
CA ARG A 89 -0.78 11.36 -4.42
C ARG A 89 -0.93 9.84 -4.51
N SER A 90 -1.14 9.16 -3.39
CA SER A 90 -1.40 7.72 -3.38
C SER A 90 -2.66 7.36 -4.19
N LEU A 91 -3.77 8.06 -3.96
CA LEU A 91 -5.03 7.87 -4.70
C LEU A 91 -4.84 8.09 -6.21
N LYS A 92 -4.07 9.12 -6.59
CA LYS A 92 -3.73 9.40 -8.00
C LYS A 92 -2.91 8.28 -8.63
N ASN A 93 -1.91 7.75 -7.93
CA ASN A 93 -1.13 6.61 -8.41
C ASN A 93 -2.01 5.38 -8.58
N LEU A 94 -2.87 5.11 -7.60
CA LEU A 94 -3.80 3.99 -7.58
C LEU A 94 -4.95 4.14 -8.58
N GLN A 95 -5.24 5.36 -9.04
CA GLN A 95 -6.46 5.73 -9.74
C GLN A 95 -7.72 5.18 -9.05
N LEU A 96 -7.80 5.38 -7.73
CA LEU A 96 -8.95 5.04 -6.90
C LEU A 96 -9.47 6.29 -6.21
N ASP A 97 -10.77 6.33 -5.93
CA ASP A 97 -11.40 7.47 -5.26
C ASP A 97 -11.16 7.47 -3.75
N TYR A 98 -10.92 6.29 -3.17
CA TYR A 98 -10.67 6.11 -1.74
C TYR A 98 -9.78 4.91 -1.43
N VAL A 99 -9.13 4.96 -0.25
CA VAL A 99 -8.51 3.81 0.42
C VAL A 99 -9.39 3.41 1.61
N ASP A 100 -9.44 2.13 1.92
CA ASP A 100 -10.26 1.60 3.03
C ASP A 100 -9.60 1.86 4.38
N LEU A 101 -8.26 1.93 4.38
CA LEU A 101 -7.46 2.26 5.54
C LEU A 101 -6.22 3.09 5.16
N TYR A 102 -5.96 4.14 5.93
CA TYR A 102 -4.76 4.96 5.80
C TYR A 102 -4.03 5.05 7.14
N LEU A 103 -2.78 4.60 7.18
CA LEU A 103 -1.99 4.49 8.41
C LEU A 103 -0.80 5.44 8.42
N ILE A 104 -0.38 5.87 9.60
CA ILE A 104 0.97 6.39 9.80
C ILE A 104 1.94 5.21 9.66
N HIS A 105 2.85 5.25 8.69
CA HIS A 105 3.71 4.11 8.37
C HIS A 105 4.70 3.79 9.52
N PHE A 106 5.23 4.82 10.16
CA PHE A 106 6.12 4.69 11.31
C PHE A 106 5.99 5.93 12.20
N PRO A 107 6.15 5.86 13.53
CA PRO A 107 5.94 7.02 14.41
C PRO A 107 7.07 8.08 14.35
N VAL A 108 8.11 7.88 13.55
CA VAL A 108 9.25 8.81 13.44
C VAL A 108 9.09 9.71 12.23
N SER A 109 9.13 11.03 12.46
CA SER A 109 9.09 12.04 11.41
C SER A 109 10.48 12.33 10.86
N VAL A 110 10.61 12.42 9.53
CA VAL A 110 11.86 12.82 8.86
C VAL A 110 11.64 14.07 8.02
N LYS A 111 12.69 14.86 7.81
CA LYS A 111 12.63 16.00 6.88
C LYS A 111 12.78 15.49 5.46
N VAL A 112 11.94 15.96 4.54
CA VAL A 112 12.03 15.65 3.10
C VAL A 112 13.45 15.93 2.60
N GLY A 113 14.05 14.95 1.89
CA GLY A 113 15.38 15.09 1.30
C GLY A 113 16.54 15.06 2.30
N SER A 114 16.28 14.74 3.58
CA SER A 114 17.35 14.51 4.55
C SER A 114 18.03 13.16 4.34
N LEU A 115 19.30 13.05 4.74
CA LEU A 115 20.00 11.76 4.81
C LEU A 115 19.21 10.73 5.66
N CYS A 116 18.49 11.22 6.67
CA CYS A 116 17.60 10.42 7.50
C CYS A 116 16.49 9.75 6.67
N ASP A 117 15.85 10.45 5.73
CA ASP A 117 14.83 9.89 4.83
C ASP A 117 15.40 8.72 3.99
N GLN A 118 16.64 8.86 3.51
CA GLN A 118 17.34 7.80 2.76
C GLN A 118 17.81 6.62 3.65
N ILE A 119 18.22 6.90 4.89
CA ILE A 119 18.61 5.87 5.86
C ILE A 119 17.37 5.08 6.31
N TYR A 120 16.27 5.75 6.64
CA TYR A 120 15.02 5.09 7.00
C TYR A 120 14.45 4.30 5.83
N PHE A 121 14.57 4.79 4.59
CA PHE A 121 14.26 4.01 3.40
C PHE A 121 15.07 2.70 3.39
N THR A 122 16.40 2.78 3.50
CA THR A 122 17.28 1.61 3.51
C THR A 122 16.95 0.65 4.67
N PHE A 123 16.79 1.18 5.88
CA PHE A 123 16.55 0.39 7.10
C PHE A 123 15.20 -0.32 7.08
N VAL A 124 14.12 0.37 6.66
CA VAL A 124 12.79 -0.24 6.54
C VAL A 124 12.78 -1.30 5.44
N VAL A 125 13.48 -1.07 4.33
CA VAL A 125 13.67 -2.08 3.28
C VAL A 125 14.43 -3.31 3.82
N SER A 126 15.44 -3.10 4.69
CA SER A 126 16.23 -4.18 5.29
C SER A 126 15.50 -4.96 6.40
N ILE A 127 14.61 -4.33 7.17
CA ILE A 127 13.88 -4.99 8.27
C ILE A 127 12.68 -5.79 7.79
N ASN A 128 12.03 -5.41 6.68
CA ASN A 128 10.90 -6.18 6.13
C ASN A 128 11.31 -7.53 5.49
N ILE A 129 12.54 -8.01 5.72
CA ILE A 129 13.00 -9.37 5.38
C ILE A 129 12.85 -10.36 6.56
N VAL A 130 12.45 -9.93 7.76
CA VAL A 130 12.28 -10.84 8.90
C VAL A 130 10.94 -10.60 9.58
N LEU A 131 9.94 -11.44 9.30
CA LEU A 131 8.82 -11.89 10.16
C LEU A 131 7.64 -12.41 9.32
N VAL A 132 7.80 -13.59 8.70
CA VAL A 132 6.69 -14.57 8.53
C VAL A 132 7.30 -15.98 8.65
N ASP A 133 7.72 -16.33 9.87
CA ASP A 133 7.86 -17.71 10.32
C ASP A 133 7.16 -17.81 11.67
N ILE A 134 5.81 -17.83 11.68
CA ILE A 134 4.97 -18.52 12.67
C ILE A 134 3.62 -18.86 12.02
#